data_AF-A0A833HRP6-F1
#
_entry.id   AF-A0A833HRP6-F1
#
_cell.length_a   1.000
_cell.length_b   1.000
_cell.length_c   1.000
_cell.angle_alpha   90.00
_cell.angle_beta   90.00
_cell.angle_gamma   90.00
#
_symmetry.space_group_name_H-M   'P 1'
#
loop_
_entity.id
_entity.type
_entity.pdbx_description
1 polymer ?
#
loop_
_entity_poly.entity_id
_entity_poly.type
_entity_poly.pdbx_seq_one_letter_code
_entity_poly.pdbx_strand_id
1 'polypeptide(L)' 'MRVQKMDHPNEGIKCVVNTCHYYMQGDHCAAERIEVQPRNAHDTQETDCATFMLQGK' A
#
# COMPACT_ATOMS: atom_id res chain seq x y z
N MET A 1 11.02 8.36 4.31
CA MET A 1 11.42 7.15 5.05
C MET A 1 11.15 5.93 4.17
N ARG A 2 11.97 4.88 4.20
CA ARG A 2 11.70 3.66 3.43
C ARG A 2 10.84 2.72 4.28
N VAL A 3 9.61 2.46 3.86
CA VAL A 3 8.70 1.50 4.49
C VAL A 3 9.25 0.08 4.26
N GLN A 4 9.13 -0.80 5.24
CA GLN A 4 9.57 -2.19 5.14
C GLN A 4 8.40 -3.12 4.77
N LYS A 5 8.72 -4.20 4.03
CA LYS A 5 7.78 -5.30 3.76
C LYS A 5 7.92 -6.35 4.86
N MET A 6 6.84 -6.62 5.57
CA MET A 6 6.72 -7.64 6.61
C MET A 6 6.49 -9.03 6.00
N ASP A 7 6.61 -10.06 6.83
CA ASP A 7 6.32 -11.47 6.51
C ASP A 7 4.87 -11.88 6.80
N HIS A 8 4.07 -10.98 7.37
CA HIS A 8 2.65 -11.13 7.69
C HIS A 8 1.84 -9.94 7.14
N PRO A 9 0.51 -10.07 7.00
CA PRO A 9 -0.33 -8.97 6.53
C PRO A 9 -0.38 -7.82 7.53
N ASN A 10 -0.43 -6.60 7.02
CA ASN A 10 -0.93 -5.45 7.75
C ASN A 10 -2.46 -5.57 7.82
N GLU A 11 -2.93 -6.12 8.94
CA GLU A 11 -4.33 -6.47 9.18
C GLU A 11 -5.25 -5.28 8.89
N GLY A 12 -6.33 -5.54 8.13
CA GLY A 12 -7.32 -4.53 7.75
C GLY A 12 -6.96 -3.70 6.51
N ILE A 13 -5.79 -3.89 5.89
CA ILE A 13 -5.42 -3.19 4.64
C ILE A 13 -5.52 -4.13 3.45
N LYS A 14 -6.46 -3.83 2.54
CA LYS A 14 -6.58 -4.52 1.25
C LYS A 14 -5.66 -3.88 0.20
N CYS A 15 -4.80 -4.66 -0.43
CA CYS A 15 -3.99 -4.24 -1.57
C CYS A 15 -4.25 -5.17 -2.76
N VAL A 16 -4.92 -4.65 -3.79
CA VAL A 16 -5.25 -5.40 -5.02
C VAL A 16 -4.25 -5.17 -6.16
N VAL A 17 -3.29 -4.27 -5.96
CA VAL A 17 -2.30 -3.90 -6.97
C VAL A 17 -1.19 -4.94 -6.92
N ASN A 18 -1.30 -5.98 -7.74
CA ASN A 18 -0.33 -7.10 -7.78
C ASN A 18 1.09 -6.68 -8.20
N THR A 19 1.26 -5.51 -8.82
CA THR A 19 2.55 -4.89 -9.14
C THR A 19 3.13 -4.07 -7.98
N CYS A 20 2.43 -3.98 -6.84
CA CYS A 20 2.95 -3.33 -5.64
C CYS A 20 3.96 -4.26 -4.94
N HIS A 21 5.13 -3.73 -4.59
CA HIS A 21 6.14 -4.43 -3.80
C HIS A 21 5.58 -5.03 -2.52
N TYR A 22 4.64 -4.35 -1.89
CA TYR A 22 4.02 -4.77 -0.63
C TYR A 22 2.82 -5.70 -0.80
N TYR A 23 2.44 -6.05 -2.03
CA TYR A 23 1.38 -7.04 -2.26
C TYR A 23 1.74 -8.38 -1.62
N MET A 24 0.75 -8.98 -0.97
CA MET A 24 0.76 -10.31 -0.40
C MET A 24 -0.49 -11.05 -0.88
N GLN A 25 -0.36 -12.37 -1.08
CA GLN A 25 -1.45 -13.22 -1.55
C GLN A 25 -2.71 -13.06 -0.69
N GLY A 26 -3.89 -13.06 -1.31
CA GLY A 26 -5.17 -12.81 -0.62
C GLY A 26 -5.58 -11.34 -0.61
N ASP A 27 -5.01 -10.52 -1.49
CA ASP A 27 -5.20 -9.06 -1.55
C ASP A 27 -4.83 -8.34 -0.26
N HIS A 28 -3.79 -8.84 0.40
CA HIS A 28 -3.26 -8.23 1.62
C HIS A 28 -2.11 -7.27 1.29
N CYS A 29 -2.01 -6.20 2.07
CA CYS A 29 -0.80 -5.38 2.11
C CYS A 29 0.15 -5.92 3.18
N ALA A 30 1.44 -6.06 2.90
CA ALA A 30 2.47 -6.42 3.87
C ALA A 30 3.39 -5.23 4.22
N ALA A 31 2.99 -3.99 3.93
CA ALA A 31 3.74 -2.80 4.35
C ALA A 31 3.61 -2.60 5.87
N GLU A 32 4.72 -2.33 6.58
CA GLU A 32 4.69 -2.07 8.04
C GLU A 32 3.78 -0.89 8.44
N ARG A 33 3.58 0.04 7.50
CA ARG A 33 2.65 1.18 7.59
C ARG A 33 2.31 1.64 6.19
N ILE A 34 1.19 2.33 6.05
CA ILE A 34 0.84 3.02 4.80
C ILE A 34 0.79 4.53 5.02
N GLU A 35 1.06 5.26 3.96
CA GLU A 35 0.83 6.69 3.83
C GLU A 35 -0.16 6.91 2.69
N VAL A 36 -1.22 7.65 2.99
CA VAL A 36 -2.24 8.07 2.02
C VAL A 36 -2.05 9.56 1.75
N GLN A 37 -2.08 9.96 0.49
CA GLN A 37 -1.90 11.35 0.05
C GLN A 37 -2.97 11.74 -0.98
N PRO A 38 -3.27 13.05 -1.15
CA PRO A 38 -2.76 14.18 -0.40
C PRO A 38 -3.45 14.33 0.96
N ARG A 39 -2.84 15.09 1.89
CA ARG A 39 -3.39 15.36 3.24
C ARG A 39 -4.77 16.01 3.20
N ASN A 40 -5.03 16.86 2.20
CA ASN A 40 -6.23 17.67 2.09
C ASN A 40 -7.12 17.20 0.94
N ALA A 41 -7.25 15.89 0.76
CA ALA A 41 -8.16 15.33 -0.23
C ALA A 41 -9.61 15.71 0.09
N HIS A 42 -10.35 16.19 -0.90
CA HIS A 42 -11.75 16.56 -0.76
C HIS A 42 -12.70 15.38 -1.00
N ASP A 43 -12.22 14.35 -1.71
CA ASP A 43 -12.94 13.09 -1.91
C ASP A 43 -11.97 11.89 -1.95
N THR A 44 -12.53 10.68 -2.05
CA THR A 44 -11.74 9.44 -2.06
C THR A 44 -10.99 9.20 -3.37
N GLN A 45 -11.43 9.79 -4.48
CA GLN A 45 -10.78 9.63 -5.79
C GLN A 45 -9.47 10.41 -5.86
N GLU A 46 -9.34 11.45 -5.01
CA GLU A 46 -8.08 12.19 -4.82
C GLU A 46 -7.05 11.43 -3.99
N THR A 47 -7.45 10.38 -3.25
CA THR A 47 -6.52 9.67 -2.35
C THR A 47 -5.75 8.55 -3.04
N ASP A 48 -4.43 8.58 -2.89
CA ASP A 48 -3.48 7.58 -3.38
C ASP A 48 -2.66 6.97 -2.25
N CYS A 49 -2.28 5.70 -2.43
CA CYS A 49 -1.32 5.03 -1.56
C CYS A 49 0.10 5.48 -1.93
N ALA A 50 0.62 6.50 -1.22
CA ALA A 50 1.99 7.00 -1.40
C ALA A 50 3.06 5.97 -0.97
N THR A 51 2.65 4.92 -0.28
CA THR A 51 3.51 3.75 0.02
C THR A 51 3.69 2.83 -1.17
N PHE A 52 2.95 2.99 -2.27
CA PHE A 52 3.14 2.17 -3.46
C PHE A 52 4.59 2.21 -3.95
N MET A 53 5.17 1.03 -4.15
CA MET A 53 6.44 0.87 -4.86
C MET A 53 6.23 -0.18 -5.93
N LEU A 54 6.59 0.12 -7.17
CA LEU A 54 6.49 -0.83 -8.27
C LEU A 54 7.47 -1.99 -8.03
N GLN A 55 6.99 -3.23 -8.09
CA GLN A 55 7.79 -4.44 -8.17
C GLN A 55 7.41 -5.19 -9.46
N GLY A 56 8.36 -5.25 -10.40
CA GLY A 56 8.19 -5.88 -11.71
C GLY A 56 8.25 -4.88 -12.85
N LYS A 57 8.67 -5.37 -14.02
CA LYS A 57 8.50 -4.72 -15.32
C LYS A 57 7.42 -5.46 -16.08
#